data_AF-N1RJS9-F1
#
_entry.id   AF-N1RJS9-F1
#
_cell.length_a   1.000
_cell.length_b   1.000
_cell.length_c   1.000
_cell.angle_alpha   90.00
_cell.angle_beta   90.00
_cell.angle_gamma   90.00
#
_symmetry.space_group_name_H-M   'P 1'
#
loop_
_entity.id
_entity.type
_entity.pdbx_description
1 polymer ?
#
loop_
_entity_poly.entity_id
_entity_poly.type
_entity_poly.pdbx_seq_one_letter_code
_entity_poly.pdbx_strand_id
1 'polypeptide(L)'
;MSPEAMSDLANNLADALWEAKDYSAAATIHLEYLESIDMAVRCLCKGYHFADAIRLVVQRNRPDLLTASVDTGLADALGTTTEFLADCKAQLKAQVPRVAELRRKAIEDPLAFYEGDRAGGMDIPDDVSVAASSRVSTSASLFTRYTGKAGSVGTAGTGVSRATSKNRKREEKKRARGRKGTVYEEEYLVNSIRRLIDRVSAAAPDAERLIFALVRRNMPERARAAEALMAEVSEACTAAVAEVFKVPGAEAEQKNDAEPTWQATGGEAVLQDFVMGQGKKLEPPIVKGVKKLTLLGS
;
A
#
# COMPACT_ATOMS: atom_id res chain seq x y z
N MET A 1 -3.02 -43.22 -18.59
CA MET A 1 -2.32 -42.15 -19.36
C MET A 1 -1.01 -42.73 -19.86
N SER A 2 -0.55 -42.36 -21.06
CA SER A 2 0.79 -42.74 -21.49
C SER A 2 1.84 -41.98 -20.67
N PRO A 3 3.08 -42.50 -20.55
CA PRO A 3 4.17 -41.80 -19.87
C PRO A 3 4.41 -40.38 -20.42
N GLU A 4 4.29 -40.20 -21.73
CA GLU A 4 4.45 -38.91 -22.40
C GLU A 4 3.34 -37.94 -21.98
N ALA A 5 2.08 -38.39 -22.00
CA ALA A 5 0.94 -37.57 -21.57
C ALA A 5 1.04 -37.18 -20.09
N MET A 6 1.63 -38.02 -19.24
CA MET A 6 1.88 -37.70 -17.83
C MET A 6 2.97 -36.63 -17.69
N SER A 7 4.08 -36.75 -18.42
CA SER A 7 5.16 -35.77 -18.42
C SER A 7 4.67 -34.41 -18.93
N ASP A 8 3.91 -34.38 -20.01
CA ASP A 8 3.34 -33.14 -20.55
C ASP A 8 2.39 -32.47 -19.55
N LEU A 9 1.53 -33.25 -18.89
CA LEU A 9 0.66 -32.72 -17.84
C LEU A 9 1.45 -32.17 -16.65
N ALA A 10 2.47 -32.89 -16.20
CA ALA A 10 3.31 -32.48 -15.09
C ALA A 10 4.08 -31.18 -15.40
N ASN A 11 4.62 -31.03 -16.61
CA ASN A 11 5.26 -29.78 -17.03
C ASN A 11 4.26 -28.61 -17.05
N ASN A 12 3.10 -28.79 -17.68
CA ASN A 12 2.07 -27.74 -17.73
C ASN A 12 1.59 -27.31 -16.33
N LEU A 13 1.44 -28.27 -15.40
CA LEU A 13 1.03 -27.97 -14.03
C LEU A 13 2.15 -27.29 -13.24
N ALA A 14 3.41 -27.72 -13.40
CA ALA A 14 4.55 -27.07 -12.77
C ALA A 14 4.70 -25.60 -13.22
N ASP A 15 4.53 -25.33 -14.53
CA ASP A 15 4.56 -23.97 -15.08
C ASP A 15 3.41 -23.12 -14.54
N ALA A 16 2.18 -23.66 -14.49
CA ALA A 16 1.04 -22.96 -13.92
C ALA A 16 1.23 -22.61 -12.43
N LEU A 17 1.83 -23.52 -11.66
CA LEU A 17 2.15 -23.27 -10.24
C LEU A 17 3.27 -22.24 -10.07
N TRP A 18 4.27 -22.26 -10.95
CA TRP A 18 5.32 -21.25 -10.99
C TRP A 18 4.75 -19.85 -11.26
N GLU A 19 3.85 -19.72 -12.22
CA GLU A 19 3.15 -18.46 -12.52
C GLU A 19 2.26 -18.01 -11.35
N ALA A 20 1.60 -18.94 -10.69
CA ALA A 20 0.82 -18.70 -9.47
C ALA A 20 1.68 -18.38 -8.23
N LYS A 21 3.01 -18.48 -8.34
CA LYS A 21 4.01 -18.30 -7.27
C LYS A 21 3.95 -19.36 -6.16
N ASP A 22 3.31 -20.51 -6.43
CA ASP A 22 3.40 -21.67 -5.55
C ASP A 22 4.64 -22.50 -5.92
N TYR A 23 5.79 -21.96 -5.56
CA TYR A 23 7.08 -22.58 -5.87
C TYR A 23 7.31 -23.89 -5.12
N SER A 24 6.64 -24.09 -3.98
CA SER A 24 6.74 -25.31 -3.19
C SER A 24 6.05 -26.49 -3.87
N ALA A 25 4.84 -26.27 -4.40
CA ALA A 25 4.12 -27.28 -5.17
C ALA A 25 4.81 -27.53 -6.52
N ALA A 26 5.27 -26.49 -7.21
CA ALA A 26 6.04 -26.64 -8.46
C ALA A 26 7.32 -27.48 -8.24
N ALA A 27 8.05 -27.23 -7.16
CA ALA A 27 9.22 -28.02 -6.80
C ALA A 27 8.89 -29.50 -6.57
N THR A 28 7.75 -29.77 -5.93
CA THR A 28 7.26 -31.14 -5.67
C THR A 28 6.99 -31.86 -6.98
N ILE A 29 6.35 -31.21 -7.95
CA ILE A 29 6.09 -31.81 -9.26
C ILE A 29 7.39 -32.12 -10.00
N HIS A 30 8.32 -31.16 -10.03
CA HIS A 30 9.62 -31.37 -10.65
C HIS A 30 10.39 -32.53 -10.01
N LEU A 31 10.27 -32.70 -8.69
CA LEU A 31 10.98 -33.74 -7.96
C LEU A 31 10.37 -35.12 -8.11
N GLU A 32 9.04 -35.24 -8.00
CA GLU A 32 8.33 -36.51 -7.88
C GLU A 32 7.87 -37.07 -9.23
N TYR A 33 7.54 -36.21 -10.20
CA TYR A 33 6.97 -36.64 -11.48
C TYR A 33 7.89 -36.41 -12.67
N LEU A 34 8.76 -35.39 -12.62
CA LEU A 34 9.67 -35.05 -13.71
C LEU A 34 11.13 -35.44 -13.42
N GLU A 35 11.41 -35.96 -12.22
CA GLU A 35 12.74 -36.36 -11.74
C GLU A 35 13.85 -35.28 -11.91
N SER A 36 13.45 -34.01 -12.03
CA SER A 36 14.34 -32.87 -12.27
C SER A 36 14.73 -32.20 -10.97
N ILE A 37 15.80 -32.70 -10.36
CA ILE A 37 16.34 -32.18 -9.08
C ILE A 37 16.78 -30.72 -9.24
N ASP A 38 17.47 -30.41 -10.34
CA ASP A 38 17.94 -29.06 -10.67
C ASP A 38 16.79 -28.03 -10.67
N MET A 39 15.67 -28.35 -11.32
CA MET A 39 14.50 -27.47 -11.36
C MET A 39 13.77 -27.40 -10.01
N ALA A 40 13.66 -28.52 -9.29
CA ALA A 40 13.07 -28.53 -7.96
C ALA A 40 13.85 -27.61 -6.99
N VAL A 41 15.19 -27.67 -7.02
CA VAL A 41 16.06 -26.79 -6.21
C VAL A 41 15.86 -25.32 -6.59
N ARG A 42 15.80 -25.00 -7.89
CA ARG A 42 15.55 -23.62 -8.36
C ARG A 42 14.20 -23.09 -7.89
N CYS A 43 13.15 -23.91 -7.95
CA CYS A 43 11.83 -23.57 -7.42
C CYS A 43 11.88 -23.26 -5.92
N LEU A 44 12.48 -24.15 -5.11
CA LEU A 44 12.62 -23.95 -3.68
C LEU A 44 13.40 -22.67 -3.34
N CYS A 45 14.49 -22.39 -4.05
CA CYS A 45 15.24 -21.14 -3.88
C CYS A 45 14.41 -19.91 -4.24
N LYS A 46 13.62 -19.97 -5.32
CA LYS A 46 12.74 -18.86 -5.73
C LYS A 46 11.66 -18.54 -4.68
N GLY A 47 11.17 -19.56 -3.99
CA GLY A 47 10.21 -19.45 -2.89
C GLY A 47 10.82 -19.24 -1.50
N TYR A 48 12.11 -18.88 -1.39
CA TYR A 48 12.81 -18.70 -0.10
C TYR A 48 12.87 -19.96 0.79
N HIS A 49 12.60 -21.15 0.23
CA HIS A 49 12.68 -22.45 0.90
C HIS A 49 14.11 -23.03 0.86
N PHE A 50 15.11 -22.22 1.21
CA PHE A 50 16.52 -22.60 1.10
C PHE A 50 16.92 -23.80 1.96
N ALA A 51 16.30 -23.96 3.14
CA ALA A 51 16.57 -25.10 4.00
C ALA A 51 16.19 -26.42 3.32
N ASP A 52 15.04 -26.45 2.64
CA ASP A 52 14.58 -27.62 1.88
C ASP A 52 15.40 -27.83 0.62
N ALA A 53 15.79 -26.75 -0.07
CA ALA A 53 16.70 -26.83 -1.22
C ALA A 53 18.04 -27.49 -0.83
N ILE A 54 18.66 -27.03 0.27
CA ILE A 54 19.92 -27.60 0.77
C ILE A 54 19.71 -29.05 1.22
N ARG A 55 18.62 -29.35 1.94
CA ARG A 55 18.28 -30.71 2.35
C ARG A 55 18.14 -31.64 1.16
N LEU A 56 17.42 -31.20 0.12
CA LEU A 56 17.20 -31.97 -1.10
C LEU A 56 18.51 -32.28 -1.83
N VAL A 57 19.37 -31.27 -1.98
CA VAL A 57 20.68 -31.42 -2.61
C VAL A 57 21.54 -32.45 -1.89
N VAL A 58 21.60 -32.39 -0.56
CA VAL A 58 22.36 -33.36 0.26
C VAL A 58 21.73 -34.75 0.18
N GLN A 59 20.41 -34.85 0.29
CA GLN A 59 19.68 -36.13 0.24
C GLN A 59 19.86 -36.86 -1.10
N ARG A 60 19.95 -36.12 -2.21
CA ARG A 60 20.14 -36.68 -3.56
C ARG A 60 21.61 -36.79 -3.97
N ASN A 61 22.54 -36.52 -3.06
CA ASN A 61 23.99 -36.60 -3.29
C ASN A 61 24.47 -35.80 -4.51
N ARG A 62 23.96 -34.57 -4.68
CA ARG A 62 24.26 -33.65 -5.79
C ARG A 62 24.94 -32.35 -5.31
N PRO A 63 26.09 -32.41 -4.62
CA PRO A 63 26.72 -31.24 -4.00
C PRO A 63 27.08 -30.13 -5.00
N ASP A 64 27.22 -30.45 -6.28
CA ASP A 64 27.39 -29.51 -7.39
C ASP A 64 26.30 -28.43 -7.42
N LEU A 65 25.06 -28.78 -7.05
CA LEU A 65 23.92 -27.86 -7.04
C LEU A 65 23.96 -26.83 -5.91
N LEU A 66 24.80 -27.03 -4.88
CA LEU A 66 24.97 -26.01 -3.83
C LEU A 66 25.52 -24.73 -4.42
N THR A 67 26.56 -24.81 -5.25
CA THR A 67 27.15 -23.62 -5.88
C THR A 67 26.40 -23.21 -7.13
N ALA A 68 25.97 -24.16 -7.97
CA ALA A 68 25.32 -23.85 -9.24
C ALA A 68 23.91 -23.27 -9.08
N SER A 69 23.14 -23.74 -8.09
CA SER A 69 21.71 -23.40 -7.94
C SER A 69 21.38 -22.73 -6.61
N VAL A 70 21.91 -23.20 -5.48
CA VAL A 70 21.58 -22.61 -4.17
C VAL A 70 22.27 -21.27 -3.96
N ASP A 71 23.59 -21.19 -4.20
CA ASP A 71 24.36 -19.95 -4.00
C ASP A 71 23.94 -18.85 -5.00
N THR A 72 23.58 -19.23 -6.23
CA THR A 72 22.99 -18.32 -7.23
C THR A 72 21.59 -17.86 -6.80
N GLY A 73 20.73 -18.77 -6.36
CA GLY A 73 19.41 -18.42 -5.82
C GLY A 73 19.47 -17.52 -4.58
N LEU A 74 20.48 -17.69 -3.72
CA LEU A 74 20.72 -16.81 -2.58
C LEU A 74 21.16 -15.41 -3.01
N ALA A 75 22.00 -15.30 -4.04
CA ALA A 75 22.43 -14.01 -4.57
C ALA A 75 21.23 -13.23 -5.17
N ASP A 76 20.38 -13.90 -5.95
CA ASP A 76 19.18 -13.30 -6.54
C ASP A 76 18.17 -12.87 -5.47
N ALA A 77 17.93 -13.72 -4.47
CA ALA A 77 17.04 -13.41 -3.35
C ALA A 77 17.57 -12.25 -2.51
N LEU A 78 18.89 -12.20 -2.27
CA LEU A 78 19.54 -11.08 -1.59
C LEU A 78 19.37 -9.76 -2.36
N GLY A 79 19.63 -9.76 -3.67
CA GLY A 79 19.42 -8.58 -4.52
C GLY A 79 17.97 -8.08 -4.45
N THR A 80 17.02 -9.00 -4.67
CA THR A 80 15.58 -8.67 -4.64
C THR A 80 15.13 -8.14 -3.28
N THR A 81 15.58 -8.79 -2.19
CA THR A 81 15.19 -8.39 -0.82
C THR A 81 15.78 -7.04 -0.46
N THR A 82 17.07 -6.80 -0.77
CA THR A 82 17.73 -5.55 -0.43
C THR A 82 17.20 -4.36 -1.24
N GLU A 83 16.91 -4.55 -2.53
CA GLU A 83 16.24 -3.55 -3.37
C GLU A 83 14.85 -3.19 -2.80
N PHE A 84 14.02 -4.20 -2.52
CA PHE A 84 12.70 -4.00 -1.92
C PHE A 84 12.76 -3.22 -0.60
N LEU A 85 13.69 -3.58 0.30
CA LEU A 85 13.84 -2.91 1.59
C LEU A 85 14.36 -1.46 1.43
N ALA A 86 15.30 -1.22 0.53
CA ALA A 86 15.80 0.12 0.23
C ALA A 86 14.69 1.03 -0.33
N ASP A 87 13.85 0.51 -1.23
CA ASP A 87 12.68 1.21 -1.75
C ASP A 87 11.67 1.55 -0.65
N CYS A 88 11.39 0.60 0.25
CA CYS A 88 10.50 0.85 1.39
C CYS A 88 11.05 1.96 2.29
N LYS A 89 12.36 1.93 2.59
CA LYS A 89 13.03 2.95 3.38
C LYS A 89 12.92 4.33 2.72
N ALA A 90 13.20 4.42 1.42
CA ALA A 90 13.12 5.66 0.66
C ALA A 90 11.69 6.23 0.65
N GLN A 91 10.69 5.36 0.48
CA GLN A 91 9.28 5.76 0.52
C GLN A 91 8.86 6.27 1.89
N LEU A 92 9.22 5.59 2.99
CA LEU A 92 8.94 6.07 4.35
C LEU A 92 9.56 7.44 4.60
N LYS A 93 10.84 7.61 4.23
CA LYS A 93 11.58 8.87 4.39
C LYS A 93 10.95 10.03 3.61
N ALA A 94 10.30 9.76 2.48
CA ALA A 94 9.61 10.77 1.69
C ALA A 94 8.18 11.07 2.19
N GLN A 95 7.42 10.04 2.57
CA GLN A 95 6.00 10.16 2.87
C GLN A 95 5.73 10.64 4.31
N VAL A 96 6.50 10.18 5.30
CA VAL A 96 6.25 10.51 6.71
C VAL A 96 6.37 12.02 6.97
N PRO A 97 7.45 12.72 6.58
CA PRO A 97 7.55 14.17 6.79
C PRO A 97 6.47 14.95 6.03
N ARG A 98 6.04 14.44 4.86
CA ARG A 98 4.98 15.06 4.07
C ARG A 98 3.62 14.99 4.76
N VAL A 99 3.31 13.88 5.41
CA VAL A 99 2.10 13.76 6.24
C VAL A 99 2.15 14.76 7.40
N ALA A 100 3.29 14.87 8.10
CA ALA A 100 3.45 15.84 9.17
C ALA A 100 3.28 17.30 8.67
N GLU A 101 3.83 17.63 7.51
CA GLU A 101 3.66 18.95 6.87
C GLU A 101 2.18 19.25 6.55
N LEU A 102 1.46 18.28 5.96
CA LEU A 102 0.04 18.43 5.62
C LEU A 102 -0.82 18.64 6.88
N ARG A 103 -0.55 17.89 7.95
CA ARG A 103 -1.24 18.04 9.24
C ARG A 103 -0.97 19.40 9.87
N ARG A 104 0.27 19.88 9.84
CA ARG A 104 0.61 21.21 10.36
C ARG A 104 -0.11 22.30 9.58
N LYS A 105 -0.12 22.22 8.25
CA LYS A 105 -0.84 23.16 7.38
C LYS A 105 -2.35 23.14 7.63
N ALA A 106 -2.93 21.96 7.88
CA ALA A 106 -4.35 21.85 8.21
C ALA A 106 -4.70 22.54 9.54
N ILE A 107 -3.77 22.60 10.50
CA ILE A 107 -3.94 23.34 11.76
C ILE A 107 -3.72 24.85 11.56
N GLU A 108 -2.68 25.23 10.80
CA GLU A 108 -2.32 26.63 10.54
C GLU A 108 -3.36 27.35 9.68
N ASP A 109 -3.94 26.66 8.69
CA ASP A 109 -4.94 27.21 7.79
C ASP A 109 -6.04 26.17 7.48
N PRO A 110 -7.06 26.08 8.35
CA PRO A 110 -8.21 25.19 8.14
C PRO A 110 -9.04 25.55 6.91
N LEU A 111 -8.93 26.78 6.37
CA LEU A 111 -9.75 27.26 5.25
C LEU A 111 -9.10 26.97 3.90
N ALA A 112 -7.76 27.03 3.78
CA ALA A 112 -7.03 26.64 2.56
C ALA A 112 -7.32 25.19 2.13
N PHE A 113 -7.68 24.33 3.08
CA PHE A 113 -8.17 22.97 2.82
C PHE A 113 -9.38 22.93 1.88
N TYR A 114 -10.27 23.92 1.93
CA TYR A 114 -11.46 24.03 1.09
C TYR A 114 -11.21 24.77 -0.25
N GLU A 115 -10.06 25.41 -0.40
CA GLU A 115 -9.69 26.14 -1.62
C GLU A 115 -8.97 25.24 -2.64
N GLY A 116 -8.27 24.20 -2.18
CA GLY A 116 -7.41 23.34 -3.00
C GLY A 116 -8.09 22.51 -4.08
N ASP A 117 -9.42 22.34 -4.04
CA ASP A 117 -10.17 21.55 -5.04
C ASP A 117 -10.81 22.40 -6.15
N ARG A 118 -10.66 23.74 -6.09
CA ARG A 118 -11.03 24.65 -7.20
C ARG A 118 -9.89 24.71 -8.21
N ALA A 119 -9.75 23.65 -9.00
CA ALA A 119 -8.99 23.71 -10.24
C ALA A 119 -9.66 24.74 -11.18
N GLY A 120 -9.17 25.98 -11.12
CA GLY A 120 -9.70 27.15 -11.81
C GLY A 120 -10.02 28.23 -10.79
N GLY A 121 -9.03 29.09 -10.52
CA GLY A 121 -9.23 30.29 -9.71
C GLY A 121 -10.36 31.13 -10.29
N MET A 122 -11.55 31.01 -9.71
CA MET A 122 -12.47 32.12 -9.67
C MET A 122 -12.09 32.91 -8.45
N ASP A 123 -11.48 34.06 -8.72
CA ASP A 123 -11.31 35.18 -7.81
C ASP A 123 -12.66 35.43 -7.13
N ILE A 124 -12.81 34.95 -5.90
CA ILE A 124 -13.96 35.28 -5.07
C ILE A 124 -13.64 36.67 -4.54
N PRO A 125 -14.46 37.70 -4.81
CA PRO A 125 -14.22 39.03 -4.28
C PRO A 125 -14.02 38.97 -2.77
N ASP A 126 -13.00 39.67 -2.28
CA ASP A 126 -12.54 39.70 -0.88
C ASP A 126 -13.64 40.13 0.13
N ASP A 127 -14.79 40.62 -0.36
CA ASP A 127 -15.91 41.14 0.42
C ASP A 127 -17.01 40.11 0.77
N VAL A 128 -16.81 38.81 0.52
CA VAL A 128 -17.74 37.75 0.99
C VAL A 128 -17.14 36.96 2.15
N SER A 129 -17.34 37.49 3.35
CA SER A 129 -17.17 36.73 4.60
C SER A 129 -18.12 35.52 4.62
N VAL A 130 -17.59 34.33 4.37
CA VAL A 130 -18.29 33.08 4.67
C VAL A 130 -18.18 32.84 6.17
N ALA A 131 -19.01 33.52 6.94
CA ALA A 131 -19.20 33.19 8.35
C ALA A 131 -19.67 31.73 8.46
N ALA A 132 -19.10 30.98 9.41
CA ALA A 132 -19.34 29.55 9.64
C ALA A 132 -20.79 29.19 10.07
N SER A 133 -21.75 30.08 9.88
CA SER A 133 -23.16 29.90 10.24
C SER A 133 -24.11 30.58 9.26
N SER A 134 -23.92 30.36 7.96
CA SER A 134 -24.99 30.57 6.96
C SER A 134 -24.61 29.97 5.61
N ARG A 135 -24.74 28.64 5.45
CA ARG A 135 -24.82 28.02 4.11
C ARG A 135 -26.29 27.87 3.72
N VAL A 136 -26.94 29.02 3.56
CA VAL A 136 -28.18 29.17 2.79
C VAL A 136 -27.92 30.25 1.76
N SER A 137 -27.98 29.86 0.48
CA SER A 137 -28.08 30.73 -0.70
C SER A 137 -26.87 31.60 -1.07
N THR A 138 -26.15 31.20 -2.13
CA THR A 138 -25.74 32.05 -3.27
C THR A 138 -25.17 31.18 -4.41
N SER A 139 -26.02 30.37 -5.03
CA SER A 139 -25.75 29.86 -6.40
C SER A 139 -26.81 30.27 -7.41
N ALA A 140 -27.64 31.27 -7.07
CA ALA A 140 -28.48 31.96 -8.04
C ALA A 140 -27.77 33.27 -8.38
N SER A 141 -27.20 33.36 -9.59
CA SER A 141 -26.74 34.63 -10.13
C SER A 141 -27.93 35.59 -10.20
N LEU A 142 -27.83 36.72 -9.51
CA LEU A 142 -28.81 37.83 -9.50
C LEU A 142 -28.84 38.61 -10.84
N PHE A 143 -28.58 37.95 -11.97
CA PHE A 143 -28.61 38.56 -13.30
C PHE A 143 -29.40 37.76 -14.34
N THR A 144 -30.30 36.85 -13.94
CA THR A 144 -31.31 36.32 -14.86
C THR A 144 -32.50 37.26 -14.90
N ARG A 145 -32.34 38.31 -15.71
CA ARG A 145 -33.39 39.27 -16.05
C ARG A 145 -34.58 38.50 -16.64
N TYR A 146 -35.75 38.71 -16.05
CA TYR A 146 -37.06 38.23 -16.50
C TYR A 146 -37.25 38.45 -18.01
N THR A 147 -37.23 37.38 -18.80
CA THR A 147 -37.96 37.30 -20.08
C THR A 147 -38.74 35.99 -20.09
N GLY A 148 -39.81 35.95 -19.31
CA GLY A 148 -40.82 34.90 -19.39
C GLY A 148 -41.58 35.03 -20.70
N LYS A 149 -41.23 34.22 -21.70
CA LYS A 149 -42.12 33.91 -22.81
C LYS A 149 -42.92 32.68 -22.40
N ALA A 150 -44.22 32.88 -22.17
CA ALA A 150 -45.15 31.81 -21.85
C ALA A 150 -45.04 30.70 -22.91
N GLY A 151 -44.75 29.47 -22.47
CA GLY A 151 -44.90 28.27 -23.30
C GLY A 151 -43.68 27.36 -23.47
N SER A 152 -42.51 27.62 -22.89
CA SER A 152 -41.45 26.60 -22.83
C SER A 152 -41.33 26.00 -21.43
N VAL A 153 -41.78 24.76 -21.30
CA VAL A 153 -41.51 23.88 -20.15
C VAL A 153 -40.05 23.39 -20.25
N GLY A 154 -39.12 24.34 -20.38
CA GLY A 154 -37.71 24.11 -20.67
C GLY A 154 -36.85 24.33 -19.42
N THR A 155 -36.59 23.25 -18.71
CA THR A 155 -35.25 22.99 -18.13
C THR A 155 -34.74 24.00 -17.07
N ALA A 156 -35.61 24.56 -16.24
CA ALA A 156 -35.22 25.31 -15.04
C ALA A 156 -34.93 24.40 -13.82
N GLY A 157 -34.32 23.22 -14.04
CA GLY A 157 -34.13 22.19 -13.00
C GLY A 157 -32.96 21.23 -13.22
N THR A 158 -32.10 21.41 -14.22
CA THR A 158 -31.01 20.46 -14.53
C THR A 158 -29.69 20.77 -13.81
N GLY A 159 -29.74 21.48 -12.68
CA GLY A 159 -28.64 21.55 -11.71
C GLY A 159 -28.41 20.23 -10.95
N VAL A 160 -29.32 19.25 -11.09
CA VAL A 160 -29.30 17.92 -10.46
C VAL A 160 -28.34 16.95 -11.17
N SER A 161 -27.38 17.46 -11.96
CA SER A 161 -26.35 16.64 -12.61
C SER A 161 -25.11 16.41 -11.72
N ARG A 162 -25.06 16.97 -10.50
CA ARG A 162 -24.02 16.69 -9.49
C ARG A 162 -24.22 15.37 -8.72
N ALA A 163 -25.45 14.86 -8.64
CA ALA A 163 -25.85 13.73 -7.80
C ALA A 163 -25.78 12.32 -8.47
N THR A 164 -24.99 12.15 -9.54
CA THR A 164 -24.96 10.86 -10.27
C THR A 164 -23.90 9.90 -9.75
N SER A 165 -24.17 8.58 -9.82
CA SER A 165 -23.19 7.52 -9.50
C SER A 165 -21.89 7.63 -10.30
N LYS A 166 -21.96 8.19 -11.53
CA LYS A 166 -20.80 8.49 -12.37
C LYS A 166 -19.89 9.56 -11.75
N ASN A 167 -20.46 10.59 -11.12
CA ASN A 167 -19.67 11.61 -10.43
C ASN A 167 -19.08 11.09 -9.12
N ARG A 168 -19.84 10.28 -8.37
CA ARG A 168 -19.30 9.57 -7.20
C ARG A 168 -18.06 8.74 -7.55
N LYS A 169 -18.15 7.92 -8.61
CA LYS A 169 -17.00 7.13 -9.11
C LYS A 169 -15.81 7.99 -9.52
N ARG A 170 -16.05 9.19 -10.08
CA ARG A 170 -14.98 10.14 -10.45
C ARG A 170 -14.28 10.70 -9.21
N GLU A 171 -15.03 11.10 -8.20
CA GLU A 171 -14.48 11.57 -6.92
C GLU A 171 -13.74 10.46 -6.17
N GLU A 172 -14.30 9.25 -6.09
CA GLU A 172 -13.60 8.08 -5.53
C GLU A 172 -12.28 7.80 -6.26
N LYS A 173 -12.23 7.98 -7.58
CA LYS A 173 -10.99 7.86 -8.37
C LYS A 173 -9.98 8.97 -8.05
N LYS A 174 -10.44 10.21 -7.76
CA LYS A 174 -9.55 11.29 -7.31
C LYS A 174 -8.99 10.99 -5.92
N ARG A 175 -9.84 10.54 -4.99
CA ARG A 175 -9.44 10.09 -3.65
C ARG A 175 -8.41 8.97 -3.70
N ALA A 176 -8.64 7.98 -4.56
CA ALA A 176 -7.68 6.89 -4.78
C ALA A 176 -6.37 7.34 -5.45
N ARG A 177 -6.39 8.39 -6.28
CA ARG A 177 -5.20 8.93 -6.94
C ARG A 177 -4.32 9.76 -5.99
N GLY A 178 -4.91 10.40 -4.97
CA GLY A 178 -4.17 11.15 -3.95
C GLY A 178 -3.21 12.18 -4.54
N ARG A 179 -3.67 12.98 -5.51
CA ARG A 179 -2.79 13.94 -6.20
C ARG A 179 -2.24 14.95 -5.18
N LYS A 180 -0.95 15.25 -5.28
CA LYS A 180 -0.30 16.29 -4.47
C LYS A 180 -1.06 17.62 -4.56
N GLY A 181 -1.30 18.25 -3.41
CA GLY A 181 -2.04 19.51 -3.26
C GLY A 181 -3.56 19.35 -3.21
N THR A 182 -4.09 18.12 -3.31
CA THR A 182 -5.52 17.87 -3.13
C THR A 182 -5.87 17.57 -1.67
N VAL A 183 -7.15 17.74 -1.34
CA VAL A 183 -7.74 17.37 -0.05
C VAL A 183 -7.49 15.89 0.32
N TYR A 184 -7.40 15.01 -0.68
CA TYR A 184 -7.20 13.58 -0.48
C TYR A 184 -5.72 13.15 -0.34
N GLU A 185 -4.76 14.09 -0.41
CA GLU A 185 -3.33 13.77 -0.39
C GLU A 185 -2.92 13.07 0.90
N GLU A 186 -3.30 13.61 2.06
CA GLU A 186 -2.92 13.05 3.36
C GLU A 186 -3.43 11.61 3.52
N GLU A 187 -4.72 11.39 3.26
CA GLU A 187 -5.32 10.06 3.39
C GLU A 187 -4.64 9.04 2.46
N TYR A 188 -4.33 9.45 1.24
CA TYR A 188 -3.59 8.60 0.32
C TYR A 188 -2.22 8.21 0.89
N LEU A 189 -1.47 9.18 1.42
CA LEU A 189 -0.15 8.93 2.02
C LEU A 189 -0.25 8.02 3.25
N VAL A 190 -1.20 8.26 4.14
CA VAL A 190 -1.41 7.40 5.32
C VAL A 190 -1.73 5.96 4.91
N ASN A 191 -2.61 5.77 3.92
CA ASN A 191 -2.93 4.44 3.38
C ASN A 191 -1.76 3.81 2.60
N SER A 192 -0.90 4.62 1.98
CA SER A 192 0.32 4.16 1.32
C SER A 192 1.32 3.62 2.35
N ILE A 193 1.56 4.37 3.44
CA ILE A 193 2.42 3.97 4.56
C ILE A 193 1.89 2.67 5.22
N ARG A 194 0.58 2.55 5.44
CA ARG A 194 -0.02 1.29 5.96
C ARG A 194 0.34 0.10 5.09
N ARG A 195 0.06 0.19 3.78
CA ARG A 195 0.34 -0.89 2.81
C ARG A 195 1.83 -1.21 2.75
N LEU A 196 2.69 -0.21 2.93
CA LEU A 196 4.13 -0.40 2.97
C LEU A 196 4.55 -1.21 4.19
N ILE A 197 4.02 -0.89 5.37
CA ILE A 197 4.28 -1.63 6.62
C ILE A 197 3.78 -3.08 6.52
N ASP A 198 2.60 -3.30 5.94
CA ASP A 198 2.06 -4.64 5.74
C ASP A 198 2.97 -5.47 4.80
N ARG A 199 3.48 -4.87 3.72
CA ARG A 199 4.43 -5.53 2.80
C ARG A 199 5.75 -5.88 3.48
N VAL A 200 6.32 -4.96 4.26
CA VAL A 200 7.55 -5.23 5.03
C VAL A 200 7.33 -6.38 6.02
N SER A 201 6.20 -6.35 6.73
CA SER A 201 5.85 -7.40 7.71
C SER A 201 5.60 -8.77 7.04
N ALA A 202 5.06 -8.78 5.82
CA ALA A 202 4.88 -10.00 5.03
C ALA A 202 6.21 -10.56 4.51
N ALA A 203 7.19 -9.71 4.20
CA ALA A 203 8.52 -10.11 3.73
C ALA A 203 9.47 -10.56 4.87
N ALA A 204 9.19 -10.19 6.12
CA ALA A 204 10.00 -10.55 7.28
C ALA A 204 10.38 -12.04 7.40
N PRO A 205 9.45 -13.01 7.29
CA PRO A 205 9.80 -14.43 7.36
C PRO A 205 10.71 -14.89 6.20
N ASP A 206 10.55 -14.30 5.01
CA ASP A 206 11.40 -14.63 3.86
C ASP A 206 12.81 -14.07 4.02
N ALA A 207 12.93 -12.85 4.53
CA ALA A 207 14.20 -12.26 4.92
C ALA A 207 14.91 -13.10 6.00
N GLU A 208 14.18 -13.59 7.01
CA GLU A 208 14.74 -14.47 8.05
C GLU A 208 15.30 -15.77 7.43
N ARG A 209 14.53 -16.46 6.58
CA ARG A 209 14.99 -17.67 5.87
C ARG A 209 16.23 -17.41 5.03
N LEU A 210 16.28 -16.28 4.32
CA LEU A 210 17.44 -15.85 3.54
C LEU A 210 18.67 -15.66 4.43
N ILE A 211 18.55 -14.93 5.55
CA ILE A 211 19.67 -14.67 6.47
C ILE A 211 20.23 -15.99 7.01
N PHE A 212 19.36 -16.90 7.48
CA PHE A 212 19.80 -18.22 7.95
C PHE A 212 20.53 -19.02 6.85
N ALA A 213 20.03 -18.97 5.62
CA ALA A 213 20.62 -19.69 4.51
C ALA A 213 21.99 -19.11 4.10
N LEU A 214 22.15 -17.78 4.11
CA LEU A 214 23.43 -17.11 3.88
C LEU A 214 24.48 -17.53 4.93
N VAL A 215 24.09 -17.62 6.21
CA VAL A 215 24.99 -18.12 7.27
C VAL A 215 25.39 -19.58 7.01
N ARG A 216 24.42 -20.45 6.69
CA ARG A 216 24.67 -21.86 6.39
C ARG A 216 25.57 -22.08 5.17
N ARG A 217 25.59 -21.13 4.24
CA ARG A 217 26.44 -21.14 3.03
C ARG A 217 27.72 -20.31 3.19
N ASN A 218 28.12 -20.02 4.42
CA ASN A 218 29.37 -19.31 4.74
C ASN A 218 29.46 -17.90 4.12
N MET A 219 28.33 -17.17 4.11
CA MET A 219 28.23 -15.78 3.64
C MET A 219 27.82 -14.82 4.77
N PRO A 220 28.56 -14.74 5.89
CA PRO A 220 28.13 -14.01 7.09
C PRO A 220 28.04 -12.49 6.90
N GLU A 221 28.91 -11.89 6.07
CA GLU A 221 28.87 -10.45 5.78
C GLU A 221 27.57 -10.06 5.05
N ARG A 222 27.15 -10.88 4.09
CA ARG A 222 25.88 -10.69 3.36
C ARG A 222 24.68 -10.86 4.28
N ALA A 223 24.75 -11.85 5.18
CA ALA A 223 23.72 -12.08 6.19
C ALA A 223 23.57 -10.89 7.14
N ARG A 224 24.69 -10.36 7.67
CA ARG A 224 24.70 -9.16 8.52
C ARG A 224 24.14 -7.92 7.81
N ALA A 225 24.52 -7.70 6.55
CA ALA A 225 23.99 -6.57 5.78
C ALA A 225 22.47 -6.67 5.57
N ALA A 226 21.95 -7.85 5.22
CA ALA A 226 20.52 -8.08 5.05
C ALA A 226 19.75 -7.92 6.37
N GLU A 227 20.28 -8.47 7.47
CA GLU A 227 19.70 -8.35 8.80
C GLU A 227 19.65 -6.89 9.28
N ALA A 228 20.76 -6.15 9.13
CA ALA A 228 20.84 -4.74 9.51
C ALA A 228 19.86 -3.87 8.73
N LEU A 229 19.74 -4.09 7.41
CA LEU A 229 18.79 -3.35 6.58
C LEU A 229 17.33 -3.68 6.97
N MET A 230 17.02 -4.94 7.23
CA MET A 230 15.67 -5.34 7.67
C MET A 230 15.32 -4.76 9.04
N ALA A 231 16.28 -4.74 9.98
CA ALA A 231 16.11 -4.12 11.29
C ALA A 231 15.86 -2.61 11.15
N GLU A 232 16.68 -1.91 10.37
CA GLU A 232 16.54 -0.47 10.14
C GLU A 232 15.17 -0.11 9.52
N VAL A 233 14.71 -0.88 8.54
CA VAL A 233 13.39 -0.67 7.93
C VAL A 233 12.27 -0.97 8.92
N SER A 234 12.39 -2.01 9.74
CA SER A 234 11.40 -2.35 10.77
C SER A 234 11.30 -1.27 11.85
N GLU A 235 12.43 -0.70 12.26
CA GLU A 235 12.49 0.45 13.18
C GLU A 235 11.86 1.69 12.55
N ALA A 236 12.17 1.98 11.27
CA ALA A 236 11.55 3.08 10.53
C ALA A 236 10.02 2.89 10.39
N CYS A 237 9.54 1.67 10.15
CA CYS A 237 8.12 1.35 10.16
C CYS A 237 7.49 1.61 11.54
N THR A 238 8.16 1.21 12.63
CA THR A 238 7.67 1.41 14.00
C THR A 238 7.58 2.89 14.35
N ALA A 239 8.59 3.68 13.96
CA ALA A 239 8.59 5.12 14.12
C ALA A 239 7.47 5.77 13.30
N ALA A 240 7.28 5.36 12.04
CA ALA A 240 6.19 5.83 11.19
C ALA A 240 4.82 5.51 11.77
N VAL A 241 4.63 4.35 12.40
CA VAL A 241 3.38 4.02 13.11
C VAL A 241 3.12 5.00 14.26
N ALA A 242 4.16 5.29 15.06
CA ALA A 242 4.03 6.23 16.17
C ALA A 242 3.69 7.65 15.67
N GLU A 243 4.36 8.14 14.64
CA GLU A 243 4.17 9.50 14.13
C GLU A 243 2.86 9.68 13.36
N VAL A 244 2.52 8.72 12.51
CA VAL A 244 1.38 8.86 11.58
C VAL A 244 0.07 8.38 12.20
N PHE A 245 0.09 7.34 13.04
CA PHE A 245 -1.13 6.69 13.53
C PHE A 245 -1.41 6.93 15.03
N LYS A 246 -0.41 7.29 15.84
CA LYS A 246 -0.62 7.66 17.25
C LYS A 246 -0.57 9.18 17.42
N VAL A 247 -1.72 9.83 17.39
CA VAL A 247 -1.80 11.28 17.70
C VAL A 247 -1.72 11.47 19.22
N PRO A 248 -0.71 12.19 19.76
CA PRO A 248 -0.70 12.61 21.17
C PRO A 248 -1.72 13.74 21.36
N GLY A 249 -2.73 13.53 22.21
CA GLY A 249 -3.70 14.57 22.57
C GLY A 249 -5.19 14.22 22.44
N ALA A 250 -5.54 13.03 21.93
CA ALA A 250 -6.94 12.59 21.89
C ALA A 250 -7.38 11.90 23.20
N GLU A 251 -7.26 12.61 24.33
CA GLU A 251 -8.14 12.36 25.47
C GLU A 251 -9.52 12.90 25.10
N ALA A 252 -10.45 11.98 24.82
CA ALA A 252 -11.89 12.15 24.90
C ALA A 252 -12.49 13.49 24.37
N GLU A 253 -12.43 13.75 23.07
CA GLU A 253 -13.58 14.43 22.45
C GLU A 253 -14.69 13.40 22.29
N GLN A 254 -15.72 13.57 23.14
CA GLN A 254 -16.97 12.82 23.08
C GLN A 254 -17.47 12.76 21.64
N LYS A 255 -17.85 11.54 21.24
CA LYS A 255 -18.64 11.29 20.04
C LYS A 255 -19.83 12.25 20.03
N ASN A 256 -19.80 13.24 19.15
CA ASN A 256 -21.05 13.74 18.59
C ASN A 256 -21.51 12.70 17.57
N ASP A 257 -22.15 11.63 18.06
CA ASP A 257 -23.00 10.73 17.28
C ASP A 257 -24.30 11.47 16.85
N ALA A 258 -24.18 12.74 16.45
CA ALA A 258 -25.27 13.46 15.82
C ALA A 258 -25.31 13.00 14.38
N GLU A 259 -26.31 12.19 14.03
CA GLU A 259 -26.61 11.91 12.63
C GLU A 259 -26.67 13.24 11.86
N PRO A 260 -25.96 13.37 10.73
CA PRO A 260 -26.00 14.60 9.98
C PRO A 260 -27.43 14.85 9.54
N THR A 261 -27.96 16.02 9.89
CA THR A 261 -29.32 16.45 9.55
C THR A 261 -29.54 16.53 8.03
N TRP A 262 -28.46 16.43 7.24
CA TRP A 262 -28.45 16.40 5.79
C TRP A 262 -27.39 15.43 5.25
N GLN A 263 -27.79 14.54 4.34
CA GLN A 263 -26.92 13.59 3.66
C GLN A 263 -26.70 14.03 2.21
N ALA A 264 -25.44 14.27 1.85
CA ALA A 264 -25.04 14.64 0.49
C ALA A 264 -25.25 13.47 -0.47
N THR A 265 -25.45 13.78 -1.75
CA THR A 265 -25.64 12.78 -2.82
C THR A 265 -24.60 12.95 -3.93
N GLY A 266 -24.26 11.85 -4.62
CA GLY A 266 -23.28 11.85 -5.72
C GLY A 266 -21.83 12.08 -5.28
N GLY A 267 -21.15 13.05 -5.91
CA GLY A 267 -19.74 13.34 -5.61
C GLY A 267 -19.52 14.03 -4.26
N GLU A 268 -20.45 14.89 -3.84
CA GLU A 268 -20.38 15.60 -2.56
C GLU A 268 -20.50 14.64 -1.36
N ALA A 269 -21.15 13.49 -1.54
CA ALA A 269 -21.17 12.40 -0.55
C ALA A 269 -19.76 11.86 -0.25
N VAL A 270 -18.88 11.79 -1.25
CA VAL A 270 -17.50 11.29 -1.06
C VAL A 270 -16.70 12.24 -0.17
N LEU A 271 -16.89 13.54 -0.37
CA LEU A 271 -16.25 14.57 0.45
C LEU A 271 -16.86 14.60 1.87
N GLN A 272 -18.18 14.45 2.00
CA GLN A 272 -18.83 14.36 3.31
C GLN A 272 -18.36 13.13 4.09
N ASP A 273 -18.31 11.96 3.45
CA ASP A 273 -17.79 10.71 4.03
C ASP A 273 -16.33 10.85 4.46
N PHE A 274 -15.53 11.55 3.66
CA PHE A 274 -14.14 11.82 3.96
C PHE A 274 -14.00 12.73 5.18
N VAL A 275 -14.70 13.88 5.22
CA VAL A 275 -14.65 14.83 6.34
C VAL A 275 -15.14 14.18 7.64
N MET A 276 -16.24 13.43 7.59
CA MET A 276 -16.72 12.67 8.76
C MET A 276 -15.77 11.53 9.16
N GLY A 277 -14.95 11.05 8.22
CA GLY A 277 -13.94 10.03 8.44
C GLY A 277 -12.61 10.55 9.00
N GLN A 278 -12.31 11.85 8.87
CA GLN A 278 -11.02 12.43 9.31
C GLN A 278 -10.78 12.29 10.84
N GLY A 279 -11.84 12.15 11.63
CA GLY A 279 -11.74 11.90 13.08
C GLY A 279 -11.71 10.43 13.50
N LYS A 280 -11.89 9.48 12.56
CA LYS A 280 -11.88 8.06 12.90
C LYS A 280 -10.45 7.59 13.09
N LYS A 281 -10.13 7.11 14.30
CA LYS A 281 -8.84 6.50 14.62
C LYS A 281 -8.57 5.35 13.66
N LEU A 282 -7.55 5.50 12.82
CA LEU A 282 -7.05 4.42 11.98
C LEU A 282 -6.28 3.45 12.87
N GLU A 283 -6.73 2.19 12.93
CA GLU A 283 -6.06 1.16 13.72
C GLU A 283 -4.60 1.02 13.26
N PRO A 284 -3.61 1.17 14.16
CA PRO A 284 -2.21 1.14 13.75
C PRO A 284 -1.84 -0.23 13.19
N PRO A 285 -1.15 -0.30 12.03
CA PRO A 285 -0.68 -1.57 11.49
C PRO A 285 0.36 -2.22 12.42
N ILE A 286 0.35 -3.56 12.47
CA ILE A 286 1.28 -4.33 13.29
C ILE A 286 2.58 -4.51 12.52
N VAL A 287 3.69 -3.99 13.08
CA VAL A 287 5.02 -4.21 12.52
C VAL A 287 5.56 -5.56 13.00
N LYS A 288 5.83 -6.47 12.07
CA LYS A 288 6.57 -7.71 12.36
C LYS A 288 8.02 -7.54 11.91
N GLY A 289 8.95 -7.48 12.86
CA GLY A 289 10.39 -7.45 12.57
C GLY A 289 11.00 -8.85 12.56
N VAL A 290 12.26 -8.92 12.13
CA VAL A 290 13.10 -10.14 12.24
C VAL A 290 13.82 -10.12 13.58
N LYS A 291 13.86 -11.26 14.28
CA LYS A 291 14.68 -11.39 15.49
C LYS A 291 16.15 -11.45 15.08
N LYS A 292 16.99 -10.60 15.69
CA LYS A 292 18.44 -10.65 15.46
C LYS A 292 18.98 -12.05 15.76
N LEU A 293 19.76 -12.60 14.84
CA LEU A 293 20.43 -13.87 15.00
C LEU A 293 21.63 -13.69 15.92
N THR A 294 21.58 -14.35 17.07
CA THR A 294 22.71 -14.38 18.03
C THR A 294 24.01 -14.89 17.41
N LEU A 295 23.90 -15.71 16.36
CA LEU A 295 25.03 -16.28 15.61
C LEU A 295 25.83 -15.26 14.79
N LEU A 296 25.25 -14.09 14.47
CA LEU A 296 25.91 -13.06 13.66
C LEU A 296 26.72 -12.05 14.50
N GLY A 297 26.67 -12.16 15.83
CA GLY A 297 27.25 -11.17 16.74
C GLY A 297 26.39 -9.91 16.84
N SER A 298 26.46 -9.24 17.99
CA SER A 298 25.76 -7.97 18.25
C SER A 298 26.38 -6.79 17.51
#